data_AF-A0A3B8V5Y2-F1
#
_entry.id   AF-A0A3B8V5Y2-F1
#
_cell.length_a   1.000
_cell.length_b   1.000
_cell.length_c   1.000
_cell.angle_alpha   90.00
_cell.angle_beta   90.00
_cell.angle_gamma   90.00
#
_symmetry.space_group_name_H-M   'P 1'
#
loop_
_entity.id
_entity.type
_entity.pdbx_description
1 polymer ?
#
loop_
_entity_poly.entity_id
_entity_poly.type
_entity_poly.pdbx_seq_one_letter_code
_entity_poly.pdbx_strand_id
1 'polypeptide(L)'
;MSVTEEFLDKIRAIDGMKNAIVSNIEIYGRRKIVCFYLVTDLTYSQNVIPQAEQIAASFLPQGFSAAVKIEKKTPDETLLRQEIMRFMKSRFPAASAFLEERYIEVEKTEGGAIFRFVLAAGEQALFTADNILDEV
;
A
#
# COMPACT_ATOMS: atom_id res chain seq x y z
N MET A 1 -13.65 11.91 -13.65
CA MET A 1 -12.26 11.73 -13.17
C MET A 1 -11.99 12.86 -12.20
N SER A 2 -11.61 12.55 -10.96
CA SER A 2 -11.33 13.57 -9.94
C SER A 2 -9.97 14.23 -10.19
N VAL A 3 -9.78 15.47 -9.72
CA VAL A 3 -8.48 16.17 -9.82
C VAL A 3 -7.35 15.37 -9.16
N THR A 4 -7.69 14.63 -8.11
CA THR A 4 -6.76 13.75 -7.39
C THR A 4 -6.33 12.55 -8.24
N GLU A 5 -7.24 11.93 -9.00
CA GLU A 5 -6.91 10.83 -9.92
C GLU A 5 -5.97 11.32 -11.03
N GLU A 6 -6.28 12.46 -11.67
CA GLU A 6 -5.45 12.99 -12.74
C GLU A 6 -4.03 13.34 -12.24
N PHE A 7 -3.92 13.89 -11.02
CA PHE A 7 -2.62 14.13 -10.38
C PHE A 7 -1.84 12.83 -10.18
N LEU A 8 -2.47 11.81 -9.59
CA LEU A 8 -1.84 10.53 -9.33
C LEU A 8 -1.43 9.82 -10.63
N ASP A 9 -2.23 9.88 -11.68
CA ASP A 9 -1.92 9.27 -12.97
C ASP A 9 -0.64 9.86 -13.58
N LYS A 10 -0.48 11.19 -13.51
CA LYS A 10 0.75 11.86 -13.98
C LYS A 10 1.95 11.50 -13.11
N ILE A 11 1.79 11.42 -11.79
CA ILE A 11 2.88 11.01 -10.88
C ILE A 11 3.29 9.56 -11.15
N ARG A 12 2.32 8.65 -11.34
CA ARG A 12 2.56 7.21 -11.56
C ARG A 12 3.18 6.90 -12.91
N ALA A 13 3.14 7.84 -13.85
CA ALA A 13 3.87 7.74 -15.11
C ALA A 13 5.39 7.95 -14.95
N ILE A 14 5.87 8.46 -13.81
CA ILE A 14 7.30 8.60 -13.53
C ILE A 14 7.87 7.24 -13.09
N ASP A 15 9.06 6.90 -13.60
CA ASP A 15 9.78 5.70 -13.18
C ASP A 15 10.07 5.69 -11.67
N GLY A 16 9.82 4.55 -11.01
CA GLY A 16 9.88 4.43 -9.55
C GLY A 16 8.65 4.94 -8.78
N MET A 17 7.62 5.46 -9.45
CA MET A 17 6.40 6.01 -8.82
C MET A 17 5.10 5.29 -9.23
N LYS A 18 5.19 4.17 -9.95
CA LYS A 18 4.04 3.44 -10.51
C LYS A 18 2.91 3.14 -9.51
N ASN A 19 3.25 2.79 -8.27
CA ASN A 19 2.28 2.48 -7.22
C ASN A 19 2.15 3.61 -6.19
N ALA A 20 2.58 4.83 -6.54
CA ALA A 20 2.63 5.92 -5.58
C ALA A 20 1.22 6.31 -5.09
N ILE A 21 1.16 6.71 -3.83
CA ILE A 21 -0.02 7.29 -3.18
C ILE A 21 0.34 8.62 -2.54
N VAL A 22 -0.66 9.49 -2.38
CA VAL A 22 -0.54 10.69 -1.53
C VAL A 22 -0.86 10.28 -0.10
N SER A 23 0.11 10.40 0.80
CA SER A 23 -0.10 10.13 2.22
C SER A 23 -0.54 11.37 3.00
N ASN A 24 -0.08 12.55 2.59
CA ASN A 24 -0.43 13.82 3.24
C ASN A 24 -0.21 15.02 2.30
N ILE A 25 -0.89 16.12 2.57
CA ILE A 25 -0.67 17.43 1.93
C ILE A 25 -0.63 18.50 3.00
N GLU A 26 0.47 19.24 3.09
CA GLU A 26 0.65 20.33 4.03
C GLU A 26 0.71 21.68 3.31
N ILE A 27 -0.05 22.66 3.80
CA ILE A 27 -0.11 24.00 3.22
C ILE A 27 0.57 25.01 4.15
N TYR A 28 1.69 25.56 3.71
CA TYR A 28 2.43 26.62 4.40
C TYR A 28 2.00 27.99 3.86
N GLY A 29 0.83 28.46 4.27
CA GLY A 29 0.18 29.65 3.70
C GLY A 29 1.05 30.92 3.66
N ARG A 30 1.80 31.21 4.73
CA ARG A 30 2.70 32.39 4.77
C ARG A 30 3.82 32.34 3.74
N ARG A 31 4.31 31.13 3.43
CA ARG A 31 5.38 30.89 2.45
C ARG A 31 4.82 30.62 1.05
N LYS A 32 3.50 30.48 0.93
CA LYS A 32 2.81 30.00 -0.28
C LYS A 32 3.41 28.70 -0.82
N ILE A 33 3.76 27.77 0.07
CA ILE A 33 4.29 26.46 -0.30
C ILE A 33 3.26 25.39 0.03
N VAL A 34 3.00 24.48 -0.91
CA VAL A 34 2.23 23.26 -0.67
C VAL A 34 3.19 22.07 -0.75
N CYS A 35 3.30 21.31 0.33
CA CYS A 35 4.16 20.13 0.40
C CYS A 35 3.33 18.86 0.24
N PHE A 36 3.61 18.09 -0.81
CA PHE A 36 2.99 16.81 -1.07
C PHE A 36 3.87 15.69 -0.52
N TYR A 37 3.30 14.83 0.31
CA TYR A 37 3.95 13.64 0.82
C TYR A 37 3.48 12.45 -0.02
N LEU A 38 4.41 11.86 -0.75
CA LEU A 38 4.19 10.71 -1.60
C LEU A 38 4.85 9.48 -0.99
N VAL A 39 4.17 8.35 -1.06
CA VAL A 39 4.71 7.06 -0.65
C VAL A 39 4.73 6.14 -1.85
N THR A 40 5.86 5.46 -2.06
CA THR A 40 6.04 4.43 -3.09
C THR A 40 6.64 3.18 -2.46
N ASP A 41 6.34 2.02 -3.01
CA ASP A 41 6.97 0.74 -2.68
C ASP A 41 8.23 0.46 -3.52
N LEU A 42 8.39 1.19 -4.63
CA LEU A 42 9.51 1.04 -5.55
C LEU A 42 10.73 1.87 -5.14
N THR A 43 11.91 1.41 -5.54
CA THR A 43 13.12 2.23 -5.49
C THR A 43 13.01 3.33 -6.55
N TYR A 44 13.36 4.57 -6.20
CA TYR A 44 13.29 5.71 -7.11
C TYR A 44 14.62 6.47 -7.15
N SER A 45 14.87 7.15 -8.26
CA SER A 45 16.03 8.03 -8.44
C SER A 45 15.79 9.41 -7.82
N GLN A 46 16.85 10.09 -7.37
CA GLN A 46 16.74 11.47 -6.87
C GLN A 46 16.18 12.45 -7.91
N ASN A 47 16.31 12.13 -9.20
CA ASN A 47 15.76 12.93 -10.30
C ASN A 47 14.22 12.88 -10.39
N VAL A 48 13.57 11.99 -9.64
CA VAL A 48 12.10 11.89 -9.57
C VAL A 48 11.51 13.08 -8.81
N ILE A 49 12.19 13.59 -7.79
CA ILE A 49 11.71 14.70 -6.95
C ILE A 49 11.41 15.95 -7.80
N PRO A 50 12.35 16.50 -8.59
CA PRO A 50 12.07 17.70 -9.39
C PRO A 50 10.98 17.48 -10.45
N GLN A 51 10.85 16.27 -11.00
CA GLN A 51 9.77 15.94 -11.93
C GLN A 51 8.40 15.95 -11.23
N ALA A 52 8.32 15.32 -10.05
CA ALA A 52 7.12 15.31 -9.25
C ALA A 52 6.73 16.72 -8.77
N GLU A 53 7.69 17.56 -8.43
CA GLU A 53 7.46 18.97 -8.08
C GLU A 53 6.89 19.77 -9.26
N GLN A 54 7.42 19.56 -10.46
CA GLN A 54 6.91 20.22 -11.66
C GLN A 54 5.46 19.80 -11.97
N ILE A 55 5.16 18.51 -11.84
CA ILE A 55 3.78 18.00 -11.99
C ILE A 55 2.89 18.62 -10.91
N ALA A 56 3.28 18.54 -9.64
CA ALA A 56 2.50 19.08 -8.52
C ALA A 56 2.22 20.58 -8.66
N ALA A 57 3.19 21.37 -9.14
CA ALA A 57 3.02 22.79 -9.38
C ALA A 57 1.91 23.10 -10.39
N SER A 58 1.69 22.24 -11.38
CA SER A 58 0.62 22.42 -12.39
C SER A 58 -0.81 22.29 -11.81
N PHE A 59 -0.94 21.71 -10.61
CA PHE A 59 -2.21 21.56 -9.91
C PHE A 59 -2.42 22.62 -8.81
N LEU A 60 -1.49 23.56 -8.65
CA LEU A 60 -1.58 24.60 -7.63
C LEU A 60 -2.12 25.93 -8.20
N PRO A 61 -2.84 26.72 -7.37
CA PRO A 61 -3.19 28.09 -7.74
C PRO A 61 -1.96 28.97 -7.97
N GLN A 62 -2.14 30.03 -8.77
CA GLN A 62 -1.06 30.97 -9.08
C GLN A 62 -0.46 31.58 -7.80
N GLY A 63 0.87 31.63 -7.76
CA GLY A 63 1.63 32.18 -6.63
C GLY A 63 1.94 31.18 -5.52
N PHE A 64 1.48 29.94 -5.61
CA PHE A 64 1.96 28.84 -4.78
C PHE A 64 3.11 28.09 -5.45
N SER A 65 4.01 27.57 -4.64
CA SER A 65 5.07 26.65 -5.06
C SER A 65 4.81 25.25 -4.50
N ALA A 66 5.13 24.23 -5.29
CA ALA A 66 5.07 22.84 -4.84
C ALA A 66 6.42 22.41 -4.26
N ALA A 67 6.36 21.61 -3.20
CA ALA A 67 7.49 20.83 -2.70
C ALA A 67 7.03 19.38 -2.60
N VAL A 68 7.91 18.42 -2.92
CA VAL A 68 7.55 16.99 -2.84
C VAL A 68 8.52 16.27 -1.92
N LYS A 69 7.96 15.48 -1.00
CA LYS A 69 8.71 14.52 -0.20
C LYS A 69 8.25 13.12 -0.56
N ILE A 70 9.18 12.29 -0.98
CA ILE A 70 8.92 10.90 -1.35
C ILE A 70 9.51 10.01 -0.27
N GLU A 71 8.72 9.07 0.23
CA GLU A 71 9.16 8.03 1.15
C GLU A 71 9.00 6.67 0.48
N LYS A 72 10.09 5.89 0.43
CA LYS A 72 9.97 4.47 0.08
C LYS A 72 9.47 3.72 1.30
N LYS A 73 8.24 3.19 1.23
CA LYS A 73 7.69 2.33 2.26
C LYS A 73 7.23 1.03 1.64
N THR A 74 7.89 -0.06 2.01
CA THR A 74 7.41 -1.41 1.70
C THR A 74 6.78 -1.98 2.96
N PRO A 75 5.56 -2.57 2.89
CA PRO A 75 4.98 -3.28 4.02
C PRO A 75 5.99 -4.32 4.51
N ASP A 76 6.27 -4.37 5.80
CA ASP A 76 7.05 -5.48 6.35
C ASP A 76 6.20 -6.75 6.44
N GLU A 77 6.84 -7.90 6.52
CA GLU A 77 6.13 -9.18 6.57
C GLU A 77 5.24 -9.31 7.81
N THR A 78 5.64 -8.70 8.92
CA THR A 78 4.87 -8.72 10.18
C THR A 78 3.53 -8.02 10.01
N LEU A 79 3.53 -6.82 9.43
CA LEU A 79 2.35 -6.02 9.15
C LEU A 79 1.45 -6.72 8.14
N LEU A 80 2.03 -7.38 7.13
CA LEU A 80 1.28 -8.21 6.19
C LEU A 80 0.58 -9.39 6.90
N ARG A 81 1.29 -10.12 7.78
CA ARG A 81 0.69 -11.22 8.58
C ARG A 81 -0.45 -10.72 9.47
N GLN A 82 -0.28 -9.58 10.14
CA GLN A 82 -1.30 -8.98 10.98
C GLN A 82 -2.55 -8.59 10.18
N GLU A 83 -2.38 -8.02 8.99
CA GLU A 83 -3.50 -7.61 8.16
C GLU A 83 -4.23 -8.83 7.56
N ILE A 84 -3.50 -9.88 7.18
CA ILE A 84 -4.10 -11.17 6.77
C ILE A 84 -4.92 -11.75 7.93
N MET A 85 -4.39 -11.76 9.15
CA MET A 85 -5.13 -12.22 10.33
C MET A 85 -6.38 -11.39 10.60
N ARG A 86 -6.29 -10.06 10.49
CA ARG A 86 -7.44 -9.16 10.63
C ARG A 86 -8.52 -9.48 9.60
N PHE A 87 -8.10 -9.65 8.34
CA PHE A 87 -9.00 -10.02 7.24
C PHE A 87 -9.67 -11.37 7.51
N MET A 88 -8.91 -12.40 7.88
CA MET A 88 -9.44 -13.73 8.19
C MET A 88 -10.44 -13.69 9.34
N LYS A 89 -10.14 -12.98 10.43
CA LYS A 89 -11.07 -12.80 11.56
C LYS A 89 -12.36 -12.11 11.15
N SER A 90 -12.29 -11.14 10.24
CA SER A 90 -13.48 -10.41 9.78
C SER A 90 -14.33 -11.20 8.78
N ARG A 91 -13.72 -11.94 7.86
CA ARG A 91 -14.42 -12.58 6.74
C ARG A 91 -14.73 -14.06 6.97
N PHE A 92 -13.89 -14.75 7.73
CA PHE A 92 -13.95 -16.18 8.02
C PHE A 92 -13.69 -16.48 9.51
N PRO A 93 -14.56 -16.03 10.43
CA PRO A 93 -14.33 -16.17 11.88
C PRO A 93 -14.04 -17.61 12.32
N ALA A 94 -14.78 -18.58 11.79
CA ALA A 94 -14.60 -20.01 12.12
C ALA A 94 -13.21 -20.52 11.74
N ALA A 95 -12.75 -20.26 10.52
CA ALA A 95 -11.40 -20.61 10.08
C ALA A 95 -10.32 -19.87 10.89
N SER A 96 -10.57 -18.59 11.22
CA SER A 96 -9.63 -17.76 11.98
C SER A 96 -9.38 -18.24 13.41
N ALA A 97 -10.30 -19.01 14.00
CA ALA A 97 -10.15 -19.59 15.34
C ALA A 97 -9.03 -20.65 15.40
N PHE A 98 -8.68 -21.24 14.25
CA PHE A 98 -7.63 -22.24 14.10
C PHE A 98 -6.37 -21.68 13.43
N LEU A 99 -6.30 -20.37 13.21
CA LEU A 99 -5.16 -19.70 12.57
C LEU A 99 -4.39 -18.86 13.59
N GLU A 100 -3.07 -18.92 13.50
CA GLU A 100 -2.14 -18.06 14.22
C GLU A 100 -1.19 -17.37 13.24
N GLU A 101 -0.63 -16.22 13.61
CA GLU A 101 0.32 -15.49 12.75
C GLU A 101 1.52 -16.35 12.34
N ARG A 102 1.97 -17.27 13.20
CA ARG A 102 3.08 -18.19 12.93
C ARG A 102 2.80 -19.16 11.77
N TYR A 103 1.54 -19.38 11.43
CA TYR A 103 1.14 -20.25 10.32
C TYR A 103 1.08 -19.52 8.98
N ILE A 104 1.35 -18.21 8.96
CA ILE A 104 1.29 -17.40 7.74
C ILE A 104 2.71 -17.13 7.24
N GLU A 105 3.05 -17.79 6.14
CA GLU A 105 4.24 -17.45 5.36
C GLU A 105 3.89 -16.37 4.36
N VAL A 106 4.74 -15.35 4.24
CA VAL A 106 4.57 -14.21 3.33
C VAL A 106 5.81 -14.09 2.47
N GLU A 107 5.63 -14.13 1.16
CA GLU A 107 6.67 -13.92 0.17
C GLU A 107 6.35 -12.63 -0.61
N LYS A 108 7.26 -11.64 -0.54
CA LYS A 108 7.10 -10.39 -1.28
C LYS A 108 7.42 -10.61 -2.76
N THR A 109 6.58 -10.06 -3.62
CA THR A 109 6.76 -10.06 -5.07
C THR A 109 6.83 -8.64 -5.61
N GLU A 110 7.24 -8.45 -6.86
CA GLU A 110 7.32 -7.12 -7.50
C GLU A 110 5.97 -6.37 -7.56
N GLY A 111 4.85 -7.07 -7.41
CA GLY A 111 3.50 -6.50 -7.46
C GLY A 111 2.70 -6.61 -6.16
N GLY A 112 3.32 -7.05 -5.05
CA GLY A 112 2.63 -7.23 -3.78
C GLY A 112 3.24 -8.33 -2.93
N ALA A 113 2.40 -9.23 -2.42
CA ALA A 113 2.83 -10.37 -1.64
C ALA A 113 1.96 -11.59 -1.91
N ILE A 114 2.58 -12.76 -1.93
CA ILE A 114 1.90 -14.06 -1.89
C ILE A 114 1.96 -14.52 -0.44
N PHE A 115 0.85 -15.04 0.09
CA PHE A 115 0.83 -15.66 1.40
C PHE A 115 0.32 -17.09 1.32
N ARG A 116 0.80 -17.94 2.22
CA ARG A 116 0.38 -19.34 2.36
C ARG A 116 0.16 -19.66 3.82
N PHE A 117 -0.83 -20.49 4.09
CA PHE A 117 -1.05 -21.06 5.41
C PHE A 117 -0.31 -22.39 5.50
N VAL A 118 0.71 -22.46 6.36
CA VAL A 118 1.43 -23.71 6.65
C VAL A 118 0.86 -24.28 7.94
N LEU A 119 -0.08 -25.21 7.77
CA LEU A 119 -0.64 -25.98 8.87
C LEU A 119 0.26 -27.19 9.15
N ALA A 120 0.50 -27.48 10.43
CA ALA A 120 1.15 -28.73 10.82
C ALA A 120 0.29 -29.92 10.34
N ALA A 121 0.92 -31.01 9.91
CA ALA A 121 0.22 -32.16 9.32
C ALA A 121 -0.92 -32.74 10.21
N GLY A 122 -0.84 -32.57 11.53
CA GLY A 122 -1.90 -32.97 12.46
C GLY A 122 -3.12 -32.04 12.52
N GLU A 123 -3.02 -30.80 12.02
CA GLU A 123 -4.08 -29.79 12.04
C GLU A 123 -4.84 -29.69 10.71
N GLN A 124 -4.32 -30.29 9.62
CA GLN A 124 -4.98 -30.28 8.31
C GLN A 124 -6.38 -30.91 8.36
N ALA A 125 -6.58 -31.93 9.21
CA ALA A 125 -7.87 -32.58 9.43
C ALA A 125 -8.96 -31.64 9.98
N LEU A 126 -8.60 -30.58 10.71
CA LEU A 126 -9.54 -29.59 11.24
C LEU A 126 -10.10 -28.67 10.14
N PHE A 127 -9.36 -28.50 9.04
CA PHE A 127 -9.77 -27.67 7.90
C PHE A 127 -10.39 -28.48 6.75
N THR A 128 -10.32 -29.81 6.80
CA THR A 128 -10.87 -30.71 5.77
C THR A 128 -12.19 -31.37 6.17
N ALA A 129 -12.73 -31.08 7.36
CA ALA A 129 -14.01 -31.60 7.80
C ALA A 129 -15.12 -30.53 7.69
N ASP A 130 -15.96 -30.72 6.67
CA ASP A 130 -17.33 -30.22 6.43
C ASP A 130 -17.60 -28.69 6.43
N ASN A 131 -17.83 -28.16 5.21
CA ASN A 131 -18.64 -26.97 4.87
C ASN A 131 -18.10 -25.56 5.18
N ILE A 132 -16.85 -25.24 4.83
CA ILE A 132 -16.39 -23.82 4.75
C ILE A 132 -16.40 -23.26 3.31
N LEU A 133 -16.58 -24.09 2.27
CA LEU A 133 -16.50 -23.66 0.86
C LEU A 133 -17.78 -23.79 0.01
N ASP A 134 -18.91 -24.22 0.56
CA ASP A 134 -20.11 -24.55 -0.25
C ASP A 134 -21.33 -23.62 -0.07
N GLU A 135 -21.16 -22.35 0.29
CA GLU A 135 -22.19 -21.32 0.07
C GLU A 135 -21.59 -19.97 -0.34
N VAL A 136 -21.37 -19.77 -1.65
CA VAL A 136 -21.60 -18.50 -2.38
C VAL A 136 -22.10 -18.81 -3.79
#